data_AF-A0A1S4A4U2-F1
#
_entry.id   AF-A0A1S4A4U2-F1
#
_cell.length_a   1.000
_cell.length_b   1.000
_cell.length_c   1.000
_cell.angle_alpha   90.00
_cell.angle_beta   90.00
_cell.angle_gamma   90.00
#
_symmetry.space_group_name_H-M   'P 1'
#
loop_
_entity.id
_entity.type
_entity.pdbx_description
1 polymer ?
#
loop_
_entity_poly.entity_id
_entity_poly.type
_entity_poly.pdbx_seq_one_letter_code
_entity_poly.pdbx_strand_id
1 'polypeptide(L)'
;MAEMEETPQTQLEPTNSHDTQKNFSFRIWPPTQRTRDAVIQRLIETLSTPSILSKRYGTLTNEEASDIARCIEEEAFTFAGSSVSPDDDGIEILQVYSKEISKRMLDAVKSRSAATTSPEAESKPSESLANASESSAHTGETSSIETES
;
A
#
# COMPACT_ATOMS: atom_id res chain seq x y z
N MET A 1 -44.16 67.03 17.80
CA MET A 1 -43.64 66.54 19.09
C MET A 1 -43.41 65.05 18.90
N ALA A 2 -42.19 64.68 18.52
CA ALA A 2 -41.07 64.30 19.40
C ALA A 2 -41.15 62.78 19.66
N GLU A 3 -40.29 61.98 19.00
CA GLU A 3 -39.03 61.42 19.55
C GLU A 3 -39.38 60.31 20.56
N MET A 4 -38.82 59.09 20.55
CA MET A 4 -37.40 58.76 20.75
C MET A 4 -37.18 57.27 20.40
N GLU A 5 -35.98 57.03 19.89
CA GLU A 5 -35.20 55.80 19.75
C GLU A 5 -35.21 54.89 20.99
N GLU A 6 -35.07 53.56 20.81
CA GLU A 6 -34.10 52.73 21.56
C GLU A 6 -34.06 51.30 21.00
N THR A 7 -32.94 50.92 20.39
CA THR A 7 -32.48 49.53 20.36
C THR A 7 -31.76 49.21 21.67
N PRO A 8 -31.88 47.97 22.18
CA PRO A 8 -30.65 47.18 22.24
C PRO A 8 -30.80 45.70 21.86
N GLN A 9 -29.66 45.16 21.41
CA GLN A 9 -29.30 43.76 21.22
C GLN A 9 -29.94 42.78 22.19
N THR A 10 -30.33 41.59 21.71
CA THR A 10 -30.13 40.34 22.46
C THR A 10 -29.96 39.16 21.50
N GLN A 11 -28.78 38.54 21.63
CA GLN A 11 -28.46 37.12 21.40
C GLN A 11 -28.48 36.56 19.98
N LEU A 12 -27.27 36.47 19.43
CA LEU A 12 -26.84 35.44 18.50
C LEU A 12 -26.97 34.07 19.18
N GLU A 13 -27.75 33.16 18.60
CA GLU A 13 -27.57 31.72 18.84
C GLU A 13 -27.59 31.00 17.49
N PRO A 14 -26.43 30.70 16.87
CA PRO A 14 -26.37 29.57 15.98
C PRO A 14 -26.61 28.35 16.86
N THR A 15 -27.64 27.56 16.55
CA THR A 15 -27.84 26.24 17.13
C THR A 15 -26.57 25.44 16.88
N ASN A 16 -25.68 25.44 17.87
CA ASN A 16 -24.53 24.58 17.96
C ASN A 16 -25.09 23.19 18.17
N SER A 17 -25.48 22.54 17.08
CA SER A 17 -25.61 21.10 17.01
C SER A 17 -24.20 20.52 17.14
N HIS A 18 -23.61 20.67 18.32
CA HIS A 18 -22.78 19.62 18.88
C HIS A 18 -23.75 18.47 19.10
N ASP A 19 -24.01 17.74 18.00
CA ASP A 19 -24.24 16.32 18.07
C ASP A 19 -23.10 15.82 18.93
N THR A 20 -23.44 15.56 20.18
CA THR A 20 -22.54 15.19 21.24
C THR A 20 -22.00 13.86 20.78
N GLN A 21 -20.85 13.96 20.11
CA GLN A 21 -19.96 12.90 19.68
C GLN A 21 -20.22 11.71 20.58
N LYS A 22 -21.07 10.81 20.08
CA LYS A 22 -21.57 9.71 20.87
C LYS A 22 -20.32 8.90 21.19
N ASN A 23 -19.85 9.00 22.44
CA ASN A 23 -18.80 8.17 23.02
C ASN A 23 -19.35 6.74 23.01
N PHE A 24 -19.39 6.17 21.83
CA PHE A 24 -19.51 4.76 21.68
C PHE A 24 -18.15 4.24 22.11
N SER A 25 -18.08 3.74 23.34
CA SER A 25 -17.12 2.70 23.72
C SER A 25 -17.44 1.46 22.87
N PHE A 26 -17.28 1.60 21.55
CA PHE A 26 -17.40 0.52 20.62
C PHE A 26 -16.19 -0.36 20.89
N ARG A 27 -16.43 -1.63 21.16
CA ARG A 27 -15.43 -2.69 21.07
C ARG A 27 -15.03 -2.91 19.60
N ILE A 28 -14.52 -1.87 18.94
CA ILE A 28 -13.99 -1.90 17.56
C ILE A 28 -12.72 -2.73 17.52
N TRP A 29 -12.05 -2.82 18.67
CA TRP A 29 -10.86 -3.61 18.87
C TRP A 29 -11.17 -4.89 19.69
N PRO A 30 -10.65 -6.06 19.31
CA PRO A 30 -9.80 -6.32 18.14
C PRO A 30 -10.58 -6.41 16.81
N PRO A 31 -9.98 -5.99 15.67
CA PRO A 31 -10.59 -6.15 14.36
C PRO A 31 -10.87 -7.63 14.05
N THR A 32 -11.97 -7.89 13.35
CA THR A 32 -12.29 -9.26 12.90
C THR A 32 -11.24 -9.77 11.93
N GLN A 33 -11.07 -11.10 11.84
CA GLN A 33 -10.12 -11.70 10.90
C GLN A 33 -10.34 -11.24 9.46
N ARG A 34 -11.61 -11.11 9.02
CA ARG A 34 -11.96 -10.56 7.70
C ARG A 34 -11.41 -9.15 7.48
N THR A 35 -11.47 -8.29 8.51
CA THR A 35 -10.93 -6.93 8.43
C THR A 35 -9.41 -6.96 8.32
N ARG A 36 -8.75 -7.83 9.08
CA ARG A 36 -7.30 -8.04 9.01
C ARG A 36 -6.89 -8.53 7.61
N ASP A 37 -7.60 -9.50 7.05
CA ASP A 37 -7.37 -9.99 5.69
C ASP A 37 -7.56 -8.88 4.64
N ALA A 38 -8.58 -8.04 4.79
CA ALA A 38 -8.79 -6.91 3.90
C ALA A 38 -7.64 -5.89 3.95
N VAL A 39 -7.07 -5.65 5.14
CA VAL A 39 -5.87 -4.81 5.31
C VAL A 39 -4.67 -5.44 4.59
N ILE A 40 -4.46 -6.75 4.75
CA ILE A 40 -3.38 -7.48 4.07
C ILE A 40 -3.54 -7.38 2.55
N GLN A 41 -4.73 -7.63 2.01
CA GLN A 41 -4.99 -7.50 0.57
C GLN A 41 -4.71 -6.08 0.08
N ARG A 42 -5.14 -5.07 0.83
CA ARG A 42 -4.88 -3.67 0.48
C ARG A 42 -3.40 -3.32 0.48
N LEU A 43 -2.63 -3.87 1.43
CA LEU A 43 -1.18 -3.72 1.48
C LEU A 43 -0.52 -4.39 0.27
N ILE A 44 -0.94 -5.61 -0.08
CA ILE A 44 -0.45 -6.34 -1.26
C ILE A 44 -0.69 -5.51 -2.52
N GLU A 45 -1.92 -5.03 -2.73
CA GLU A 45 -2.23 -4.16 -3.87
C GLU A 45 -1.34 -2.91 -3.87
N THR A 46 -1.14 -2.27 -2.73
CA THR A 46 -0.32 -1.04 -2.64
C THR A 46 1.15 -1.28 -2.94
N LEU A 47 1.71 -2.41 -2.52
CA LEU A 47 3.11 -2.79 -2.72
C LEU A 47 3.39 -3.38 -4.11
N SER A 48 2.42 -4.13 -4.65
CA SER A 48 2.54 -4.82 -5.94
C SER A 48 2.15 -3.95 -7.14
N THR A 49 1.24 -2.98 -6.96
CA THR A 49 0.82 -2.10 -8.06
C THR A 49 1.83 -0.98 -8.31
N PRO A 50 2.03 -0.56 -9.57
CA PRO A 50 2.87 0.58 -9.90
C PRO A 50 2.26 1.88 -9.37
N SER A 51 2.78 2.37 -8.26
CA SER A 51 2.32 3.58 -7.58
C SER A 51 3.47 4.57 -7.33
N ILE A 52 3.20 5.66 -6.59
CA ILE A 52 4.22 6.65 -6.18
C ILE A 52 5.34 5.96 -5.39
N LEU A 53 5.00 4.95 -4.59
CA LEU A 53 5.97 4.12 -3.87
C LEU A 53 6.87 3.35 -4.84
N SER A 54 6.31 2.74 -5.88
CA SER A 54 7.10 1.99 -6.86
C SER A 54 8.05 2.86 -7.67
N LYS A 55 7.71 4.15 -7.87
CA LYS A 55 8.61 5.15 -8.50
C LYS A 55 9.80 5.54 -7.60
N ARG A 56 9.71 5.32 -6.30
CA ARG A 56 10.76 5.66 -5.32
C ARG A 56 11.53 4.45 -4.84
N TYR A 57 10.86 3.31 -4.73
CA TYR A 57 11.35 2.13 -4.05
C TYR A 57 11.30 0.85 -4.90
N GLY A 58 10.85 0.93 -6.15
CA GLY A 58 10.66 -0.22 -7.04
C GLY A 58 9.34 -0.97 -6.81
N THR A 59 8.94 -1.78 -7.78
CA THR A 59 7.75 -2.65 -7.70
C THR A 59 8.10 -3.97 -6.99
N LEU A 60 7.20 -4.47 -6.13
CA LEU A 60 7.31 -5.81 -5.54
C LEU A 60 6.56 -6.83 -6.38
N THR A 61 7.06 -8.07 -6.43
CA THR A 61 6.25 -9.19 -6.90
C THR A 61 5.10 -9.45 -5.93
N ASN A 62 4.02 -10.07 -6.41
CA ASN A 62 2.85 -10.32 -5.58
C ASN A 62 3.18 -11.25 -4.39
N GLU A 63 4.06 -12.22 -4.60
CA GLU A 63 4.55 -13.14 -3.55
C GLU A 63 5.30 -12.39 -2.44
N GLU A 64 6.30 -11.57 -2.79
CA GLU A 64 7.06 -10.76 -1.83
C GLU A 64 6.16 -9.77 -1.10
N ALA A 65 5.26 -9.10 -1.84
CA ALA A 65 4.30 -8.17 -1.27
C ALA A 65 3.35 -8.86 -0.28
N SER A 66 2.97 -10.12 -0.53
CA SER A 66 2.11 -10.90 0.37
C SER A 66 2.78 -11.27 1.68
N ASP A 67 4.06 -11.64 1.62
CA ASP A 67 4.83 -11.99 2.81
C ASP A 67 5.05 -10.77 3.69
N ILE A 68 5.52 -9.67 3.09
CA ILE A 68 5.74 -8.39 3.77
C ILE A 68 4.43 -7.84 4.34
N ALA A 69 3.32 -7.90 3.60
CA ALA A 69 2.02 -7.43 4.07
C ALA A 69 1.51 -8.22 5.30
N ARG A 70 1.67 -9.55 5.32
CA ARG A 70 1.30 -10.36 6.49
C ARG A 70 2.16 -10.02 7.70
N CYS A 71 3.47 -9.92 7.52
CA CYS A 71 4.39 -9.54 8.59
C CYS A 71 4.04 -8.15 9.17
N ILE A 72 3.82 -7.15 8.32
CA ILE A 72 3.43 -5.79 8.73
C ILE A 72 2.15 -5.82 9.56
N GLU A 73 1.12 -6.53 9.08
CA GLU A 73 -0.19 -6.58 9.73
C GLU A 73 -0.13 -7.28 11.09
N GLU A 74 0.55 -8.43 11.15
CA GLU A 74 0.68 -9.23 12.37
C GLU A 74 1.45 -8.47 13.47
N GLU A 75 2.55 -7.83 13.08
CA GLU A 75 3.33 -7.02 14.01
C GLU A 75 2.55 -5.79 14.47
N ALA A 76 1.84 -5.10 13.57
CA ALA A 76 1.02 -3.95 13.93
C ALA A 76 -0.14 -4.34 14.85
N PHE A 77 -0.77 -5.50 14.61
CA PHE A 77 -1.84 -6.03 15.45
C PHE A 77 -1.32 -6.36 16.86
N THR A 78 -0.19 -7.05 16.93
CA THR A 78 0.45 -7.41 18.20
C THR A 78 0.91 -6.18 18.97
N PHE A 79 1.53 -5.22 18.28
CA PHE A 79 1.97 -3.96 18.86
C PHE A 79 0.79 -3.16 19.39
N ALA A 80 -0.24 -2.93 18.57
CA ALA A 80 -1.43 -2.17 18.98
C ALA A 80 -2.15 -2.86 20.15
N GLY A 81 -2.32 -4.18 20.09
CA GLY A 81 -2.93 -4.97 21.16
C GLY A 81 -2.14 -5.01 22.48
N SER A 82 -0.83 -4.73 22.44
CA SER A 82 0.03 -4.68 23.64
C SER A 82 0.32 -3.26 24.13
N SER A 83 0.21 -2.26 23.24
CA SER A 83 0.58 -0.87 23.53
C SER A 83 -0.44 -0.13 24.38
N VAL A 84 -1.65 -0.67 24.51
CA VAL A 84 -2.78 0.02 25.09
C VAL A 84 -3.49 -0.88 26.10
N SER A 85 -3.84 -0.31 27.26
CA SER A 85 -4.60 -1.01 28.30
C SER A 85 -5.99 -1.43 27.80
N PRO A 86 -6.56 -2.53 28.30
CA PRO A 86 -7.91 -2.97 27.91
C PRO A 86 -9.04 -2.00 28.31
N ASP A 87 -8.73 -0.97 29.10
CA ASP A 87 -9.64 0.10 29.53
C ASP A 87 -9.66 1.29 28.56
N ASP A 88 -8.68 1.36 27.65
CA ASP A 88 -8.56 2.43 26.67
C ASP A 88 -9.57 2.27 25.53
N ASP A 89 -9.97 3.38 24.91
CA ASP A 89 -10.96 3.36 23.84
C ASP A 89 -10.42 2.58 22.63
N GLY A 90 -11.19 1.60 22.14
CA GLY A 90 -10.80 0.79 20.97
C GLY A 90 -10.51 1.60 19.69
N ILE A 91 -10.91 2.87 19.66
CA ILE A 91 -10.55 3.86 18.64
C ILE A 91 -9.05 4.24 18.71
N GLU A 92 -8.51 4.47 19.90
CA GLU A 92 -7.09 4.81 20.08
C GLU A 92 -6.21 3.61 19.69
N ILE A 93 -6.60 2.41 20.09
CA ILE A 93 -5.92 1.17 19.65
C ILE A 93 -5.90 1.05 18.13
N LEU A 94 -7.03 1.35 17.47
CA LEU A 94 -7.13 1.33 16.01
C LEU A 94 -6.26 2.43 15.35
N GLN A 95 -6.12 3.60 15.98
CA GLN A 95 -5.21 4.64 15.50
C GLN A 95 -3.76 4.20 15.58
N VAL A 96 -3.36 3.55 16.68
CA VAL A 96 -2.01 2.99 16.84
C VAL A 96 -1.75 1.94 15.77
N TYR A 97 -2.69 1.01 15.56
CA TYR A 97 -2.63 0.01 14.50
C TYR A 97 -2.44 0.63 13.11
N SER A 98 -3.24 1.63 12.76
CA SER A 98 -3.18 2.31 11.46
C SER A 98 -1.85 3.05 11.23
N LYS A 99 -1.36 3.73 12.28
CA LYS A 99 -0.05 4.40 12.26
C LYS A 99 1.07 3.40 12.07
N GLU A 100 1.01 2.27 12.77
CA GLU A 100 2.07 1.28 12.76
C GLU A 100 2.13 0.49 11.44
N ILE A 101 0.99 0.19 10.84
CA ILE A 101 0.93 -0.35 9.46
C ILE A 101 1.63 0.60 8.49
N SER A 102 1.27 1.88 8.53
CA SER A 102 1.81 2.88 7.59
C SER A 102 3.32 3.04 7.74
N LYS A 103 3.79 3.07 8.99
CA LYS A 103 5.21 3.17 9.33
C LYS A 103 5.99 1.94 8.85
N ARG A 104 5.54 0.73 9.19
CA ARG A 104 6.22 -0.51 8.77
C ARG A 104 6.19 -0.73 7.27
N MET A 105 5.10 -0.35 6.60
CA MET A 105 5.03 -0.38 5.14
C MET A 105 6.11 0.51 4.51
N LEU A 106 6.27 1.74 5.00
CA LEU A 106 7.30 2.65 4.49
C LEU A 106 8.71 2.16 4.82
N ASP A 107 8.92 1.59 6.01
CA ASP A 107 10.20 1.02 6.41
C ASP A 107 10.59 -0.17 5.51
N ALA A 108 9.66 -1.08 5.26
CA ALA A 108 9.89 -2.25 4.41
C ALA A 108 10.33 -1.86 2.99
N VAL A 109 9.65 -0.90 2.35
CA VAL A 109 10.02 -0.45 1.00
C VAL A 109 11.34 0.32 0.98
N LYS A 110 11.66 1.05 2.06
CA LYS A 110 12.91 1.79 2.19
C LYS A 110 14.11 0.87 2.43
N SER A 111 13.98 -0.09 3.33
CA SER A 111 15.00 -1.10 3.64
C SER A 111 15.33 -1.96 2.41
N ARG A 112 14.32 -2.32 1.62
CA ARG A 112 14.53 -3.00 0.32
C ARG A 112 15.31 -2.14 -0.67
N SER A 113 14.93 -0.88 -0.81
CA SER A 113 15.60 0.02 -1.77
C SER A 113 17.04 0.29 -1.40
N ALA A 114 17.34 0.38 -0.10
CA ALA A 114 18.71 0.49 0.40
C ALA A 114 19.53 -0.77 0.06
N ALA A 115 18.93 -1.97 0.20
CA ALA A 115 19.57 -3.23 -0.19
C ALA A 115 19.86 -3.30 -1.70
N THR A 116 18.97 -2.79 -2.55
CA THR A 116 19.18 -2.73 -4.01
C THR A 116 20.25 -1.69 -4.42
N THR A 117 20.57 -0.72 -3.55
CA THR A 117 21.62 0.29 -3.81
C THR A 117 23.01 -0.08 -3.28
N SER A 118 23.19 -1.27 -2.69
CA SER A 118 24.51 -1.77 -2.30
C SER A 118 25.23 -2.43 -3.49
N PRO A 119 26.40 -1.94 -3.94
CA PRO A 119 27.10 -2.52 -5.08
C PRO A 119 28.01 -3.67 -4.63
N GLU A 120 27.53 -4.91 -4.64
CA GLU A 120 28.35 -6.14 -4.62
C GLU A 120 27.43 -7.33 -4.96
N ALA A 121 27.64 -8.22 -5.92
CA ALA A 121 28.70 -8.46 -6.89
C ALA A 121 28.11 -9.16 -8.13
N GLU A 122 28.66 -8.82 -9.29
CA GLU A 122 29.02 -9.72 -10.38
C GLU A 122 28.24 -11.05 -10.53
N SER A 123 27.28 -11.07 -11.45
CA SER A 123 27.05 -12.27 -12.29
C SER A 123 27.59 -11.96 -13.68
N LYS A 124 28.78 -12.52 -13.94
CA LYS A 124 29.57 -12.39 -15.17
C LYS A 124 28.78 -12.67 -16.46
N PRO A 125 29.19 -12.05 -17.58
CA PRO A 125 28.76 -12.44 -18.91
C PRO A 125 29.46 -13.75 -19.31
N SER A 126 28.71 -14.76 -19.75
CA SER A 126 29.27 -15.85 -20.57
C SER A 126 28.96 -15.55 -22.01
N GLU A 127 29.87 -14.81 -22.64
CA GLU A 127 30.09 -14.85 -24.08
C GLU A 127 31.02 -16.04 -24.35
N SER A 128 30.58 -17.01 -25.15
CA SER A 128 31.50 -17.91 -25.85
C SER A 128 31.19 -17.78 -27.33
N LEU A 129 32.09 -17.06 -28.00
CA LEU A 129 32.12 -16.82 -29.43
C LEU A 129 32.86 -17.97 -30.13
N ALA A 130 32.43 -18.20 -31.38
CA ALA A 130 33.17 -18.76 -32.50
C ALA A 130 33.17 -20.30 -32.67
N ASN A 131 32.61 -20.77 -33.79
CA ASN A 131 33.45 -20.94 -34.97
C ASN A 131 32.62 -20.98 -36.27
N ALA A 132 33.13 -20.29 -37.28
CA ALA A 132 32.56 -20.15 -38.62
C ALA A 132 32.95 -21.31 -39.54
N SER A 133 32.07 -21.67 -40.48
CA SER A 133 32.33 -22.26 -41.81
C SER A 133 30.97 -22.68 -42.39
N GLU A 134 30.62 -22.55 -43.66
CA GLU A 134 31.25 -22.03 -44.87
C GLU A 134 30.11 -21.78 -45.87
N SER A 135 30.34 -20.86 -46.80
CA SER A 135 29.49 -20.57 -47.96
C SER A 135 29.43 -21.76 -48.91
N SER A 136 28.25 -22.10 -49.46
CA SER A 136 28.04 -22.26 -50.91
C SER A 136 26.64 -22.83 -51.23
N ALA A 137 25.94 -22.10 -52.10
CA ALA A 137 25.03 -22.52 -53.16
C ALA A 137 24.32 -23.90 -53.09
N HIS A 138 23.02 -23.91 -53.40
CA HIS A 138 22.51 -24.34 -54.72
C HIS A 138 21.10 -24.96 -54.62
N THR A 139 20.25 -24.55 -55.57
CA THR A 139 18.99 -25.17 -56.05
C THR A 139 17.82 -25.28 -55.08
N GLY A 140 16.65 -24.73 -55.41
CA GLY A 140 15.73 -25.32 -56.41
C GLY A 140 14.93 -26.40 -55.67
N GLU A 141 13.62 -26.36 -55.53
CA GLU A 141 12.61 -26.25 -56.57
C GLU A 141 11.23 -26.29 -55.86
N THR A 142 10.28 -25.51 -56.37
CA THR A 142 8.81 -25.66 -56.42
C THR A 142 7.99 -26.22 -55.25
N SER A 143 6.85 -25.57 -54.98
CA SER A 143 5.49 -26.04 -55.38
C SER A 143 4.50 -25.33 -54.46
N SER A 144 3.76 -24.32 -54.93
CA SER A 144 2.39 -24.43 -55.49
C SER A 144 1.44 -25.10 -54.46
N ILE A 145 0.25 -24.60 -54.11
CA ILE A 145 -0.86 -24.11 -54.93
C ILE A 145 -1.75 -23.25 -53.97
N GLU A 146 -2.29 -22.08 -54.37
CA GLU A 146 -3.68 -21.86 -54.89
C GLU A 146 -4.81 -22.07 -53.85
N THR A 147 -5.93 -21.35 -53.78
CA THR A 147 -6.51 -20.12 -54.38
C THR A 147 -7.95 -20.06 -53.85
N GLU A 148 -8.55 -18.87 -53.96
CA GLU A 148 -10.00 -18.66 -54.18
C GLU A 148 -11.00 -19.00 -53.07
N SER A 149 -12.09 -18.27 -52.87
CA SER A 149 -12.67 -17.10 -53.55
C SER A 149 -13.41 -16.24 -52.51
#